data_AF-A0A6A4NTB8-F1
#
_entry.id   AF-A0A6A4NTB8-F1
#
_cell.length_a   1.000
_cell.length_b   1.000
_cell.length_c   1.000
_cell.angle_alpha   90.00
_cell.angle_beta   90.00
_cell.angle_gamma   90.00
#
_symmetry.space_group_name_H-M   'P 1'
#
loop_
_entity.id
_entity.type
_entity.pdbx_description
1 polymer ?
#
loop_
_entity_poly.entity_id
_entity_poly.type
_entity_poly.pdbx_seq_one_letter_code
_entity_poly.pdbx_strand_id
1 'polypeptide(L)'
;MADQEETLKRSPSQEKYGRAQSAIKILFLVVFVGWIFIWIMLPTNTTNFKWLPQLQKETNSTYYGIEGASILIYTSPVLVMAALGCLYLHIAKKLNDSNTESCKVPKLDLAIFNRPILVKGPLGIVSGTELAFFLMFIALLIWSFATYLHNGFGTITPQLAAKDNLTIWQEKLNTAAVRVALLGNICLTFLFFPVARGSSLLPFFGLTSEGSIKYHIWLGHIVMTLFTTHGICRTTFWAVTNQISQVN
;
A
#
# COMPACT_ATOMS: atom_id res chain seq x y z
N MET A 1 -39.95 37.87 20.41
CA MET A 1 -39.21 37.10 21.43
C MET A 1 -38.20 36.29 20.64
N ALA A 2 -36.95 36.77 20.59
CA ALA A 2 -35.90 36.19 19.77
C ALA A 2 -35.20 35.10 20.61
N ASP A 3 -35.33 33.85 20.18
CA ASP A 3 -34.50 32.77 20.72
C ASP A 3 -33.05 33.02 20.31
N GLN A 4 -32.22 33.33 21.30
CA GLN A 4 -30.78 33.38 21.12
C GLN A 4 -30.28 31.96 20.89
N GLU A 5 -29.90 31.68 19.64
CA GLU A 5 -29.02 30.57 19.30
C GLU A 5 -27.66 30.84 19.96
N GLU A 6 -27.52 30.40 21.21
CA GLU A 6 -26.28 30.48 21.97
C GLU A 6 -25.27 29.52 21.33
N THR A 7 -24.54 30.04 20.34
CA THR A 7 -23.39 29.35 19.76
C THR A 7 -22.32 29.22 20.83
N LEU A 8 -22.30 28.07 21.51
CA LEU A 8 -21.32 27.68 22.51
C LEU A 8 -19.90 27.85 21.92
N LYS A 9 -19.24 28.98 22.23
CA LYS A 9 -17.86 29.25 21.79
C LYS A 9 -16.94 28.18 22.36
N ARG A 10 -16.33 27.38 21.49
CA ARG A 10 -15.31 26.39 21.86
C ARG A 10 -14.20 27.04 22.70
N SER A 11 -13.78 26.37 23.75
CA SER A 11 -12.66 26.85 24.58
C SER A 11 -11.35 26.90 23.78
N PRO A 12 -10.40 27.80 24.12
CA PRO A 12 -9.13 27.94 23.38
C PRO A 12 -8.29 26.65 23.38
N SER A 13 -8.44 25.78 24.38
CA SER A 13 -7.81 24.46 24.40
C SER A 13 -8.44 23.52 23.35
N GLN A 14 -9.77 23.51 23.22
CA GLN A 14 -10.48 22.73 22.20
C GLN A 14 -10.16 23.20 20.77
N GLU A 15 -10.02 24.51 20.54
CA GLU A 15 -9.57 25.05 19.25
C GLU A 15 -8.15 24.57 18.90
N LYS A 16 -7.23 24.60 19.89
CA LYS A 16 -5.85 24.13 19.72
C LYS A 16 -5.79 22.64 19.38
N TYR A 17 -6.55 21.79 20.08
CA TYR A 17 -6.61 20.35 19.77
C TYR A 17 -7.26 20.08 18.40
N GLY A 18 -8.28 20.84 18.02
CA GLY A 18 -8.90 20.74 16.69
C GLY A 18 -7.94 21.10 15.56
N ARG A 19 -7.16 22.18 15.71
CA ARG A 19 -6.11 22.55 14.75
C ARG A 19 -5.02 21.48 14.64
N ALA A 20 -4.58 20.93 15.79
CA ALA A 20 -3.61 19.84 15.81
C ALA A 20 -4.14 18.56 15.11
N GLN A 21 -5.39 18.20 15.36
CA GLN A 21 -6.05 17.06 14.72
C GLN A 21 -6.13 17.21 13.18
N SER A 22 -6.50 18.41 12.69
CA SER A 22 -6.50 18.71 11.25
C SER A 22 -5.09 18.68 10.65
N ALA A 23 -4.08 19.20 11.36
CA ALA A 23 -2.70 19.16 10.89
C ALA A 23 -2.18 17.72 10.75
N ILE A 24 -2.46 16.85 11.73
CA ILE A 24 -2.10 15.42 11.65
C ILE A 24 -2.80 14.74 10.47
N LYS A 25 -4.07 15.09 10.21
CA LYS A 25 -4.81 14.55 9.06
C LYS A 25 -4.20 14.94 7.72
N ILE A 26 -3.78 16.21 7.58
CA ILE A 26 -3.11 16.69 6.37
C ILE A 26 -1.76 15.99 6.21
N LEU A 27 -0.96 15.91 7.28
CA LEU A 27 0.35 15.25 7.25
C LEU A 27 0.21 13.77 6.84
N PHE A 28 -0.75 13.06 7.43
CA PHE A 28 -1.05 11.68 7.06
C PHE A 28 -1.35 11.55 5.56
N LEU A 29 -2.21 12.42 5.03
CA LEU A 29 -2.59 12.40 3.62
C LEU A 29 -1.41 12.69 2.70
N VAL A 30 -0.56 13.65 3.07
CA VAL A 30 0.68 13.97 2.32
C VAL A 30 1.62 12.76 2.29
N VAL A 31 1.84 12.09 3.42
CA VAL A 31 2.67 10.88 3.50
C VAL A 31 2.06 9.76 2.64
N PHE A 32 0.75 9.54 2.73
CA PHE A 32 0.05 8.52 1.96
C PHE A 32 0.16 8.76 0.45
N VAL A 33 -0.15 9.98 -0.02
CA VAL A 33 -0.07 10.32 -1.45
C VAL A 33 1.37 10.25 -1.96
N GLY A 34 2.33 10.78 -1.20
CA GLY A 34 3.74 10.68 -1.54
C GLY A 34 4.21 9.23 -1.64
N TRP A 35 3.73 8.36 -0.76
CA TRP A 35 4.05 6.94 -0.79
C TRP A 35 3.42 6.21 -1.99
N ILE A 36 2.15 6.51 -2.34
CA ILE A 36 1.53 6.00 -3.57
C ILE A 36 2.30 6.47 -4.82
N PHE A 37 2.78 7.72 -4.84
CA PHE A 37 3.62 8.23 -5.92
C PHE A 37 4.92 7.42 -6.07
N ILE A 38 5.58 7.09 -4.95
CA ILE A 38 6.76 6.21 -4.97
C ILE A 38 6.42 4.87 -5.61
N TRP A 39 5.28 4.26 -5.28
CA TRP A 39 4.85 3.00 -5.90
C TRP A 39 4.61 3.08 -7.40
N ILE A 40 3.98 4.16 -7.88
CA ILE A 40 3.74 4.39 -9.32
C ILE A 40 5.07 4.55 -10.06
N MET A 41 6.05 5.20 -9.45
CA MET A 41 7.37 5.45 -10.02
C MET A 41 8.32 4.27 -9.88
N LEU A 42 8.13 3.38 -8.91
CA LEU A 42 9.00 2.23 -8.65
C LEU A 42 9.32 1.37 -9.90
N PRO A 43 8.35 1.00 -10.76
CA PRO A 43 8.63 0.19 -11.94
C PRO A 43 9.40 0.91 -13.06
N THR A 44 9.57 2.24 -12.96
CA THR A 44 10.19 3.04 -14.01
C THR A 44 11.71 2.95 -14.01
N ASN A 45 12.32 3.18 -15.18
CA ASN A 45 13.78 3.24 -15.34
C ASN A 45 14.41 4.34 -14.47
N THR A 46 13.71 5.46 -14.25
CA THR A 46 14.19 6.55 -13.39
C THR A 46 14.47 6.04 -11.97
N THR A 47 13.54 5.29 -11.40
CA THR A 47 13.72 4.74 -10.05
C THR A 47 14.83 3.70 -10.03
N ASN A 48 14.85 2.79 -11.00
CA ASN A 48 15.85 1.71 -11.04
C ASN A 48 17.29 2.21 -11.26
N PHE A 49 17.50 3.21 -12.10
CA PHE A 49 18.85 3.66 -12.46
C PHE A 49 19.34 4.91 -11.71
N LYS A 50 18.44 5.73 -11.15
CA LYS A 50 18.83 6.95 -10.43
C LYS A 50 18.47 6.91 -8.97
N TRP A 51 17.20 6.69 -8.62
CA TRP A 51 16.75 6.85 -7.24
C TRP A 51 17.21 5.71 -6.33
N LEU A 52 16.99 4.46 -6.74
CA LEU A 52 17.31 3.30 -5.91
C LEU A 52 18.81 3.18 -5.60
N PRO A 53 19.73 3.36 -6.58
CA PRO A 53 21.17 3.33 -6.29
C PRO A 53 21.62 4.47 -5.35
N GLN A 54 21.06 5.68 -5.51
CA GLN A 54 21.34 6.80 -4.62
C GLN A 54 20.82 6.52 -3.21
N LEU A 55 19.59 6.03 -3.08
CA LEU A 55 19.00 5.66 -1.79
C LEU A 55 19.81 4.56 -1.10
N GLN A 56 20.23 3.51 -1.83
CA GLN A 56 21.07 2.45 -1.30
C GLN A 56 22.40 2.98 -0.79
N LYS A 57 23.05 3.89 -1.52
CA LYS A 57 24.30 4.51 -1.08
C LYS A 57 24.14 5.25 0.25
N GLU A 58 23.06 6.01 0.42
CA GLU A 58 22.82 6.80 1.63
C GLU A 58 22.28 5.96 2.80
N THR A 59 21.59 4.86 2.52
CA THR A 59 20.97 4.00 3.55
C THR A 59 21.84 2.81 3.95
N ASN A 60 22.89 2.52 3.18
CA ASN A 60 23.88 1.49 3.51
C ASN A 60 24.77 1.95 4.67
N SER A 61 24.23 1.78 5.87
CA SER A 61 24.87 2.06 7.14
C SER A 61 25.11 0.76 7.91
N THR A 62 25.91 0.84 8.97
CA THR A 62 26.20 -0.30 9.84
C THR A 62 24.95 -1.00 10.40
N TYR A 63 23.85 -0.26 10.61
CA TYR A 63 22.62 -0.79 11.22
C TYR A 63 21.61 -1.32 10.21
N TYR A 64 21.50 -0.68 9.03
CA TYR A 64 20.48 -1.02 8.04
C TYR A 64 21.02 -1.88 6.88
N GLY A 65 22.32 -1.82 6.62
CA GLY A 65 22.98 -2.59 5.57
C GLY A 65 22.36 -2.40 4.18
N ILE A 66 22.45 -3.45 3.37
CA ILE A 66 22.00 -3.46 1.97
C ILE A 66 20.46 -3.31 1.85
N GLU A 67 19.73 -3.73 2.88
CA GLU A 67 18.25 -3.68 2.93
C GLU A 67 17.69 -2.34 3.42
N GLY A 68 18.55 -1.36 3.75
CA GLY A 68 18.11 -0.06 4.27
C GLY A 68 17.15 0.66 3.33
N ALA A 69 17.42 0.64 2.01
CA ALA A 69 16.54 1.23 1.01
C ALA A 69 15.18 0.51 0.95
N SER A 70 15.17 -0.82 1.05
CA SER A 70 13.96 -1.65 1.10
C SER A 70 13.10 -1.27 2.31
N ILE A 71 13.68 -1.22 3.50
CA ILE A 71 12.98 -0.87 4.76
C ILE A 71 12.40 0.55 4.67
N LEU A 72 13.16 1.49 4.10
CA LEU A 72 12.75 2.88 3.97
C LEU A 72 11.57 3.05 3.01
N ILE A 73 11.52 2.30 1.91
CA ILE A 73 10.45 2.39 0.90
C ILE A 73 9.20 1.61 1.34
N TYR A 74 9.40 0.38 1.83
CA TYR A 74 8.30 -0.55 2.12
C TYR A 74 7.72 -0.34 3.52
N THR A 75 8.56 -0.30 4.56
CA THR A 75 8.09 -0.41 5.96
C THR A 75 7.92 0.95 6.63
N SER A 76 8.89 1.87 6.47
CA SER A 76 8.92 3.16 7.16
C SER A 76 7.64 3.99 6.97
N PRO A 77 7.09 4.16 5.76
CA PRO A 77 5.89 4.98 5.56
C PRO A 77 4.66 4.40 6.27
N VAL A 78 4.53 3.07 6.30
CA VAL A 78 3.45 2.36 7.00
C VAL A 78 3.53 2.60 8.51
N LEU A 79 4.74 2.52 9.09
CA LEU A 79 4.96 2.79 10.51
C LEU A 79 4.66 4.24 10.90
N VAL A 80 5.10 5.20 10.08
CA VAL A 80 4.80 6.64 10.28
C VAL A 80 3.29 6.88 10.23
N MET A 81 2.60 6.33 9.24
CA MET A 81 1.15 6.42 9.13
C MET A 81 0.44 5.81 10.35
N ALA A 82 0.87 4.64 10.82
CA ALA A 82 0.31 4.02 12.01
C ALA A 82 0.50 4.88 13.28
N ALA A 83 1.70 5.46 13.47
CA ALA A 83 2.00 6.35 14.58
C ALA A 83 1.14 7.63 14.55
N LEU A 84 1.01 8.26 13.37
CA LEU A 84 0.14 9.42 13.17
C LEU A 84 -1.32 9.09 13.45
N GLY A 85 -1.80 7.92 13.02
CA GLY A 85 -3.13 7.43 13.33
C GLY A 85 -3.34 7.30 14.84
N CYS A 86 -2.38 6.70 15.56
CA CYS A 86 -2.47 6.52 17.01
C CYS A 86 -2.53 7.89 17.73
N LEU A 87 -1.71 8.84 17.31
CA LEU A 87 -1.71 10.20 17.85
C LEU A 87 -3.03 10.92 17.57
N TYR A 88 -3.57 10.78 16.35
CA TYR A 88 -4.87 11.32 15.96
C TYR A 88 -5.99 10.81 16.89
N LEU A 89 -6.05 9.49 17.12
CA LEU A 89 -7.06 8.90 18.00
C LEU A 89 -6.91 9.34 19.45
N HIS A 90 -5.67 9.47 19.95
CA HIS A 90 -5.42 9.95 21.30
C HIS A 90 -5.95 11.38 21.51
N ILE A 91 -5.68 12.28 20.56
CA ILE A 91 -6.17 13.66 20.60
C ILE A 91 -7.69 13.69 20.47
N ALA A 92 -8.28 12.89 19.57
CA ALA A 92 -9.71 12.80 19.39
C ALA A 92 -10.43 12.32 20.66
N LYS A 93 -9.87 11.32 21.36
CA LYS A 93 -10.39 10.86 22.66
C LYS A 93 -10.37 11.98 23.68
N LYS A 94 -9.27 12.72 23.81
CA LYS A 94 -9.13 13.83 24.76
C LYS A 94 -10.10 14.99 24.47
N LEU A 95 -10.41 15.23 23.20
CA LEU A 95 -11.41 16.21 22.78
C LEU A 95 -12.83 15.78 23.18
N ASN A 96 -13.12 14.49 23.10
CA ASN A 96 -14.42 13.90 23.46
C ASN A 96 -14.60 13.78 24.98
N ASP A 97 -13.57 13.42 25.75
CA ASP A 97 -13.68 13.34 27.22
C ASP A 97 -13.98 14.71 27.86
N SER A 98 -13.76 15.82 27.14
CA SER A 98 -14.14 17.19 27.56
C SER A 98 -15.58 17.58 27.21
N ASN A 99 -16.26 16.81 26.37
CA ASN A 99 -17.65 17.03 25.98
C ASN A 99 -18.46 15.80 26.41
N THR A 100 -19.25 15.93 27.48
CA THR A 100 -20.28 14.96 27.87
C THR A 100 -21.41 14.96 26.84
N GLU A 101 -21.13 14.53 25.60
CA GLU A 101 -22.16 14.14 24.65
C GLU A 101 -21.59 13.20 23.58
N SER A 102 -22.28 12.07 23.48
CA SER A 102 -22.09 10.94 22.56
C SER A 102 -21.56 11.29 21.17
N CYS A 103 -20.30 10.90 20.92
CA CYS A 103 -19.82 10.21 19.73
C CYS A 103 -20.35 10.67 18.36
N LYS A 104 -19.73 11.70 17.78
CA LYS A 104 -19.57 11.81 16.32
C LYS A 104 -18.12 12.17 16.00
N VAL A 105 -17.27 11.14 15.89
CA VAL A 105 -15.98 11.28 15.19
C VAL A 105 -16.30 11.91 13.83
N PRO A 106 -15.66 13.02 13.43
CA PRO A 106 -15.89 13.63 12.13
C PRO A 106 -15.37 12.66 11.07
N LYS A 107 -16.26 11.79 10.59
CA LYS A 107 -16.05 10.99 9.39
C LYS A 107 -15.79 11.99 8.27
N LEU A 108 -14.80 11.73 7.43
CA LEU A 108 -14.74 12.41 6.13
C LEU A 108 -16.11 12.15 5.49
N ASP A 109 -16.89 13.20 5.26
CA ASP A 109 -18.31 13.11 4.91
C ASP A 109 -18.47 12.60 3.47
N LEU A 110 -18.12 11.34 3.26
CA LEU A 110 -18.33 10.56 2.05
C LEU A 110 -19.62 9.73 2.22
N ALA A 111 -20.66 10.32 2.83
CA ALA A 111 -21.92 9.66 3.15
C ALA A 111 -22.61 9.02 1.93
N ILE A 112 -22.32 9.51 0.72
CA ILE A 112 -22.85 8.99 -0.54
C ILE A 112 -22.14 7.68 -0.96
N PHE A 113 -20.85 7.54 -0.68
CA PHE A 113 -20.05 6.38 -1.10
C PHE A 113 -20.04 5.22 -0.09
N ASN A 114 -20.47 5.46 1.15
CA ASN A 114 -20.62 4.42 2.17
C ASN A 114 -21.87 3.54 1.97
N ARG A 115 -22.68 3.80 0.94
CA ARG A 115 -23.81 2.93 0.60
C ARG A 115 -23.27 1.58 0.08
N PRO A 116 -23.83 0.45 0.53
CA PRO A 116 -23.45 -0.86 0.01
C PRO A 116 -23.87 -0.94 -1.47
N ILE A 117 -22.89 -1.11 -2.36
CA ILE A 117 -23.14 -1.23 -3.81
C ILE A 117 -23.39 -2.70 -4.16
N LEU A 118 -22.69 -3.62 -3.50
CA LEU A 118 -22.82 -5.05 -3.73
C LEU A 118 -23.46 -5.72 -2.53
N VAL A 119 -24.68 -6.25 -2.69
CA VAL A 119 -25.47 -6.77 -1.55
C VAL A 119 -25.57 -8.30 -1.51
N LYS A 120 -25.23 -9.03 -2.59
CA LYS A 120 -25.28 -10.51 -2.60
C LYS A 120 -24.31 -11.11 -3.62
N GLY A 121 -23.09 -11.44 -3.17
CA GLY A 121 -22.12 -12.23 -3.94
C GLY A 121 -21.19 -13.01 -3.01
N PRO A 122 -20.34 -13.93 -3.53
CA PRO A 122 -19.37 -14.68 -2.73
C PRO A 122 -18.36 -13.78 -1.98
N LEU A 123 -18.36 -12.49 -2.28
CA LEU A 123 -17.49 -11.44 -1.76
C LEU A 123 -18.10 -10.63 -0.59
N GLY A 124 -19.33 -10.94 -0.17
CA GLY A 124 -20.01 -10.25 0.95
C GLY A 124 -20.55 -8.86 0.59
N ILE A 125 -21.03 -8.12 1.60
CA ILE A 125 -21.53 -6.74 1.43
C ILE A 125 -20.34 -5.80 1.25
N VAL A 126 -20.23 -5.11 0.12
CA VAL A 126 -19.08 -4.22 -0.19
C VAL A 126 -19.56 -2.79 -0.45
N SER A 127 -18.93 -1.81 0.19
CA SER A 127 -19.15 -0.39 -0.05
C SER A 127 -18.54 0.05 -1.38
N GLY A 128 -19.11 1.08 -2.01
CA GLY A 128 -18.50 1.68 -3.22
C GLY A 128 -17.08 2.20 -3.00
N THR A 129 -16.75 2.70 -1.81
CA THR A 129 -15.38 3.11 -1.47
C THR A 129 -14.40 1.93 -1.50
N GLU A 130 -14.78 0.82 -0.85
CA GLU A 130 -13.96 -0.40 -0.77
C GLU A 130 -13.67 -0.95 -2.16
N LEU A 131 -14.69 -0.98 -3.02
CA LEU A 131 -14.55 -1.39 -4.41
C LEU A 131 -13.64 -0.44 -5.20
N ALA A 132 -13.78 0.88 -5.03
CA ALA A 132 -12.93 1.85 -5.71
C ALA A 132 -11.44 1.71 -5.32
N PHE A 133 -11.15 1.57 -4.03
CA PHE A 133 -9.78 1.32 -3.55
C PHE A 133 -9.22 0.00 -4.09
N PHE A 134 -10.03 -1.05 -4.11
CA PHE A 134 -9.64 -2.33 -4.70
C PHE A 134 -9.30 -2.19 -6.19
N LEU A 135 -10.16 -1.53 -6.98
CA LEU A 135 -9.92 -1.31 -8.41
C LEU A 135 -8.68 -0.44 -8.67
N MET A 136 -8.47 0.63 -7.89
CA MET A 136 -7.25 1.44 -7.96
C MET A 136 -6.00 0.61 -7.67
N PHE A 137 -6.07 -0.29 -6.68
CA PHE A 137 -4.96 -1.16 -6.33
C PHE A 137 -4.66 -2.16 -7.46
N ILE A 138 -5.68 -2.78 -8.06
CA ILE A 138 -5.50 -3.64 -9.24
C ILE A 138 -4.90 -2.85 -10.41
N ALA A 139 -5.35 -1.61 -10.64
CA ALA A 139 -4.76 -0.75 -11.67
C ALA A 139 -3.28 -0.46 -11.41
N LEU A 140 -2.88 -0.22 -10.15
CA LEU A 140 -1.46 -0.06 -9.77
C LEU A 140 -0.64 -1.32 -10.06
N LEU A 141 -1.18 -2.52 -9.79
CA LEU A 141 -0.50 -3.78 -10.10
C LEU A 141 -0.34 -3.99 -11.61
N ILE A 142 -1.38 -3.73 -12.40
CA ILE A 142 -1.34 -3.83 -13.87
C ILE A 142 -0.33 -2.83 -14.44
N TRP A 143 -0.39 -1.57 -13.99
CA TRP A 143 0.56 -0.53 -14.37
C TRP A 143 2.01 -0.95 -14.07
N SER A 144 2.24 -1.45 -12.86
CA SER A 144 3.57 -1.88 -12.44
C SER A 144 4.07 -3.04 -13.28
N PHE A 145 3.22 -4.05 -13.52
CA PHE A 145 3.57 -5.22 -14.30
C PHE A 145 3.88 -4.85 -15.75
N ALA A 146 3.00 -4.09 -16.40
CA ALA A 146 3.17 -3.65 -17.77
C ALA A 146 4.47 -2.84 -17.94
N THR A 147 4.73 -1.90 -17.03
CA THR A 147 5.94 -1.09 -17.05
C THR A 147 7.20 -1.93 -16.82
N TYR A 148 7.18 -2.84 -15.83
CA TYR A 148 8.29 -3.76 -15.57
C TYR A 148 8.59 -4.69 -16.75
N LEU A 149 7.56 -5.22 -17.42
CA LEU A 149 7.73 -6.04 -18.61
C LEU A 149 8.24 -5.23 -19.79
N HIS A 150 7.68 -4.03 -20.03
CA HIS A 150 8.12 -3.16 -21.11
C HIS A 150 9.61 -2.81 -20.97
N ASN A 151 10.02 -2.37 -19.78
CA ASN A 151 11.40 -2.01 -19.49
C ASN A 151 12.32 -3.25 -19.53
N GLY A 152 11.89 -4.37 -18.95
CA GLY A 152 12.68 -5.61 -18.93
C GLY A 152 12.86 -6.21 -20.32
N PHE A 153 11.79 -6.35 -21.10
CA PHE A 153 11.86 -6.91 -22.44
C PHE A 153 12.63 -6.03 -23.42
N GLY A 154 12.62 -4.71 -23.22
CA GLY A 154 13.45 -3.78 -23.99
C GLY A 154 14.95 -4.04 -23.85
N THR A 155 15.39 -4.67 -22.76
CA THR A 155 16.81 -5.03 -22.53
C THR A 155 17.21 -6.40 -23.07
N ILE A 156 16.25 -7.25 -23.44
CA ILE A 156 16.54 -8.61 -23.90
C ILE A 156 16.90 -8.57 -25.39
N THR A 157 18.20 -8.66 -25.69
CA THR A 157 18.69 -8.82 -27.06
C THR A 157 19.12 -10.27 -27.31
N PRO A 158 19.12 -10.74 -28.58
CA PRO A 158 19.60 -12.08 -28.92
C PRO A 158 21.05 -12.34 -28.46
N GLN A 159 21.88 -11.30 -28.45
CA GLN A 159 23.28 -11.36 -28.03
C GLN A 159 23.43 -11.57 -26.52
N LEU A 160 22.60 -10.88 -25.71
CA LEU A 160 22.57 -11.05 -24.26
C LEU A 160 22.06 -12.44 -23.87
N ALA A 161 20.97 -12.91 -24.49
CA ALA A 161 20.46 -14.25 -24.23
C ALA A 161 21.48 -15.34 -24.62
N ALA A 162 22.14 -15.19 -25.77
CA ALA A 162 23.18 -16.12 -26.21
C ALA A 162 24.40 -16.14 -25.27
N LYS A 163 24.75 -15.02 -24.61
CA LYS A 163 25.84 -14.96 -23.64
C LYS A 163 25.58 -15.85 -22.43
N ASP A 164 24.33 -15.95 -21.99
CA ASP A 164 23.91 -16.78 -20.87
C ASP A 164 23.54 -18.21 -21.32
N ASN A 165 23.78 -18.56 -22.59
CA ASN A 165 23.35 -19.81 -23.23
C ASN A 165 21.83 -20.05 -23.17
N LEU A 166 21.05 -18.96 -23.17
CA LEU A 166 19.60 -18.98 -23.08
C LEU A 166 18.96 -18.49 -24.38
N THR A 167 17.76 -19.00 -24.64
CA THR A 167 16.91 -18.50 -25.73
C THR A 167 16.15 -17.27 -25.30
N ILE A 168 15.74 -16.43 -26.26
CA ILE A 168 15.00 -15.19 -26.00
C ILE A 168 13.73 -15.45 -25.18
N TRP A 169 13.02 -16.56 -25.43
CA TRP A 169 11.79 -16.86 -24.70
C TRP A 169 12.06 -17.29 -23.26
N GLN A 170 13.16 -18.02 -22.99
CA GLN A 170 13.57 -18.40 -21.64
C GLN A 170 13.91 -17.17 -20.81
N GLU A 171 14.65 -16.22 -21.38
CA GLU A 171 14.95 -14.95 -20.73
C GLU A 171 13.72 -14.09 -20.45
N LYS A 172 12.76 -14.07 -21.40
CA LYS A 172 11.47 -13.40 -21.20
C LYS A 172 10.66 -14.06 -20.08
N LEU A 173 10.61 -15.39 -20.01
CA LEU A 173 9.95 -16.13 -18.94
C LEU A 173 10.60 -15.82 -17.59
N ASN A 174 11.92 -15.87 -17.52
CA ASN A 174 12.68 -15.56 -16.31
C ASN A 174 12.41 -14.14 -15.81
N THR A 175 12.52 -13.16 -16.72
CA THR A 175 12.22 -11.77 -16.43
C THR A 175 10.79 -11.63 -15.91
N ALA A 176 9.80 -12.16 -16.64
CA ALA A 176 8.40 -12.08 -16.22
C ALA A 176 8.16 -12.72 -14.85
N ALA A 177 8.76 -13.88 -14.57
CA ALA A 177 8.64 -14.55 -13.28
C ALA A 177 9.18 -13.68 -12.14
N VAL A 178 10.36 -13.07 -12.31
CA VAL A 178 10.93 -12.14 -11.32
C VAL A 178 10.04 -10.90 -11.15
N ARG A 179 9.46 -10.36 -12.23
CA ARG A 179 8.55 -9.21 -12.15
C ARG A 179 7.26 -9.54 -11.39
N VAL A 180 6.71 -10.74 -11.55
CA VAL A 180 5.56 -11.21 -10.77
C VAL A 180 5.86 -11.24 -9.27
N ALA A 181 7.05 -11.70 -8.86
CA ALA A 181 7.46 -11.64 -7.45
C ALA A 181 7.57 -10.20 -6.91
N LEU A 182 8.08 -9.27 -7.72
CA LEU A 182 8.14 -7.86 -7.33
C LEU A 182 6.75 -7.26 -7.10
N LEU A 183 5.73 -7.66 -7.88
CA LEU A 183 4.33 -7.30 -7.60
C LEU A 183 3.86 -7.87 -6.26
N GLY A 184 4.26 -9.11 -5.96
CA GLY A 184 4.02 -9.77 -4.67
C GLY A 184 4.52 -8.93 -3.50
N ASN A 185 5.70 -8.30 -3.62
CA ASN A 185 6.24 -7.40 -2.59
C ASN A 185 5.39 -6.14 -2.39
N ILE A 186 4.78 -5.60 -3.46
CA ILE A 186 3.80 -4.52 -3.35
C ILE A 186 2.63 -4.99 -2.49
N CYS A 187 2.04 -6.12 -2.84
CA CYS A 187 0.91 -6.66 -2.10
C CYS A 187 1.27 -6.99 -0.65
N LEU A 188 2.45 -7.54 -0.39
CA LEU A 188 2.93 -7.83 0.96
C LEU A 188 3.09 -6.56 1.80
N THR A 189 3.57 -5.47 1.19
CA THR A 189 3.69 -4.19 1.89
C THR A 189 2.31 -3.64 2.30
N PHE A 190 1.33 -3.73 1.41
CA PHE A 190 -0.03 -3.32 1.72
C PHE A 190 -0.68 -4.24 2.77
N LEU A 191 -0.27 -5.51 2.85
CA LEU A 191 -0.74 -6.45 3.88
C LEU A 191 -0.35 -6.01 5.30
N PHE A 192 0.76 -5.26 5.44
CA PHE A 192 1.21 -4.70 6.72
C PHE A 192 0.40 -3.49 7.19
N PHE A 193 -0.53 -2.94 6.39
CA PHE A 193 -1.48 -1.98 6.94
C PHE A 193 -2.25 -2.65 8.07
N PRO A 194 -2.19 -2.15 9.31
CA PRO A 194 -2.78 -2.82 10.45
C PRO A 194 -4.29 -3.03 10.27
N VAL A 195 -4.68 -4.29 10.07
CA VAL A 195 -6.07 -4.75 9.89
C VAL A 195 -6.72 -5.13 11.23
N ALA A 196 -5.97 -5.11 12.33
CA ALA A 196 -6.50 -5.46 13.65
C ALA A 196 -7.72 -4.60 14.01
N ARG A 197 -8.78 -5.23 14.52
CA ARG A 197 -9.96 -4.57 15.12
C ARG A 197 -9.47 -3.57 16.18
N GLY A 198 -9.44 -2.27 15.85
CA GLY A 198 -8.90 -1.22 16.72
C GLY A 198 -7.68 -0.49 16.18
N SER A 199 -7.21 -0.83 14.98
CA SER A 199 -6.17 -0.07 14.28
C SER A 199 -6.60 1.36 14.05
N SER A 200 -5.65 2.27 14.27
CA SER A 200 -5.86 3.71 14.22
C SER A 200 -6.14 4.27 12.83
N LEU A 201 -5.93 3.44 11.80
CA LEU A 201 -6.11 3.80 10.40
C LEU A 201 -7.54 3.60 9.90
N LEU A 202 -8.29 2.64 10.46
CA LEU A 202 -9.67 2.36 10.00
C LEU A 202 -10.62 3.56 10.20
N PRO A 203 -10.62 4.24 11.37
CA PRO A 203 -11.47 5.42 11.58
C PRO A 203 -11.10 6.59 10.67
N PHE A 204 -9.86 6.64 10.19
CA PHE A 204 -9.35 7.71 9.34
C PHE A 204 -9.98 7.70 7.94
N PHE A 205 -10.08 6.51 7.34
CA PHE A 205 -10.71 6.31 6.02
C PHE A 205 -12.22 6.05 6.12
N GLY A 206 -12.79 5.99 7.33
CA GLY A 206 -14.20 5.65 7.54
C GLY A 206 -14.55 4.20 7.21
N LEU A 207 -13.54 3.33 7.05
CA LEU A 207 -13.72 1.91 6.74
C LEU A 207 -14.19 1.16 7.98
N THR A 208 -15.06 0.16 7.76
CA THR A 208 -15.51 -0.72 8.83
C THR A 208 -14.46 -1.78 9.13
N SER A 209 -14.47 -2.33 10.36
CA SER A 209 -13.60 -3.47 10.70
C SER A 209 -13.87 -4.70 9.84
N GLU A 210 -15.11 -4.87 9.40
CA GLU A 210 -15.52 -5.91 8.45
C GLU A 210 -14.90 -5.69 7.05
N GLY A 211 -14.90 -4.45 6.55
CA GLY A 211 -14.27 -4.06 5.29
C GLY A 211 -12.76 -4.33 5.27
N SER A 212 -12.08 -4.04 6.39
CA SER A 212 -10.64 -4.29 6.53
C SER A 212 -10.30 -5.80 6.51
N ILE A 213 -11.13 -6.64 7.14
CA ILE A 213 -10.97 -8.10 7.08
C ILE A 213 -11.13 -8.60 5.63
N LYS A 214 -12.16 -8.14 4.91
CA LYS A 214 -12.37 -8.50 3.49
C LYS A 214 -11.21 -8.07 2.61
N TYR A 215 -10.74 -6.83 2.78
CA TYR A 215 -9.56 -6.31 2.12
C TYR A 215 -8.34 -7.22 2.33
N HIS A 216 -8.08 -7.63 3.56
CA HIS A 216 -6.92 -8.47 3.89
C HIS A 216 -7.02 -9.87 3.27
N ILE A 217 -8.23 -10.45 3.26
CA ILE A 217 -8.50 -11.73 2.58
C ILE A 217 -8.25 -11.60 1.08
N TRP A 218 -8.79 -10.56 0.43
CA TRP A 218 -8.58 -10.34 -1.01
C TRP A 218 -7.11 -10.11 -1.34
N LEU A 219 -6.44 -9.28 -0.56
CA LEU A 219 -5.02 -9.01 -0.74
C LEU A 219 -4.18 -10.28 -0.52
N GLY A 220 -4.51 -11.06 0.50
CA GLY A 220 -3.90 -12.36 0.77
C GLY A 220 -4.05 -13.32 -0.41
N HIS A 221 -5.24 -13.42 -1.01
CA HIS A 221 -5.44 -14.23 -2.22
C HIS A 221 -4.59 -13.75 -3.39
N ILE A 222 -4.51 -12.43 -3.63
CA ILE A 222 -3.65 -11.86 -4.69
C ILE A 222 -2.19 -12.22 -4.44
N VAL A 223 -1.69 -12.03 -3.22
CA VAL A 223 -0.31 -12.39 -2.82
C VAL A 223 -0.05 -13.87 -3.12
N MET A 224 -0.94 -14.76 -2.66
CA MET A 224 -0.79 -16.20 -2.86
C MET A 224 -0.77 -16.57 -4.34
N THR A 225 -1.66 -16.00 -5.16
CA THR A 225 -1.66 -16.22 -6.61
C THR A 225 -0.36 -15.74 -7.24
N LEU A 226 0.11 -14.53 -6.93
CA LEU A 226 1.35 -13.99 -7.49
C LEU A 226 2.58 -14.84 -7.14
N PHE A 227 2.76 -15.19 -5.86
CA PHE A 227 3.90 -16.01 -5.45
C PHE A 227 3.82 -17.45 -5.96
N THR A 228 2.62 -18.02 -6.09
CA THR A 228 2.42 -19.33 -6.72
C THR A 228 2.78 -19.28 -8.20
N THR A 229 2.31 -18.27 -8.94
CA THR A 229 2.68 -18.06 -10.35
C THR A 229 4.18 -17.85 -10.50
N HIS A 230 4.81 -17.03 -9.65
CA HIS A 230 6.26 -16.85 -9.63
C HIS A 230 6.99 -18.19 -9.46
N GLY A 231 6.59 -19.00 -8.46
CA GLY A 231 7.18 -20.30 -8.18
C GLY A 231 7.03 -21.27 -9.35
N ILE A 232 5.85 -21.36 -9.95
CA ILE A 232 5.60 -22.19 -11.13
C ILE A 232 6.48 -21.75 -12.30
N CYS A 233 6.48 -20.45 -12.64
CA CYS A 233 7.27 -19.94 -13.77
C CYS A 233 8.78 -20.15 -13.58
N ARG A 234 9.31 -19.96 -12.36
CA ARG A 234 10.72 -20.23 -12.04
C ARG A 234 11.05 -21.72 -12.11
N THR A 235 10.17 -22.57 -11.60
CA THR A 235 10.35 -24.03 -11.68
C THR A 235 10.36 -24.51 -13.13
N THR A 236 9.44 -24.02 -13.96
CA THR A 236 9.43 -24.31 -15.41
C THR A 236 10.70 -23.79 -16.10
N PHE A 237 11.14 -22.57 -15.78
CA PHE A 237 12.39 -22.02 -16.33
C PHE A 237 13.59 -22.92 -15.99
N TRP A 238 13.75 -23.34 -14.75
CA TRP A 238 14.84 -24.23 -14.33
C TRP A 238 14.76 -25.59 -15.01
N ALA A 239 13.56 -26.15 -15.14
CA ALA A 239 13.36 -27.45 -15.81
C ALA A 239 13.77 -27.41 -17.27
N VAL A 240 13.43 -26.35 -18.00
CA VAL A 240 13.75 -26.22 -19.43
C VAL A 240 15.23 -25.87 -19.65
N THR A 241 15.86 -25.16 -18.71
CA THR A 241 17.27 -24.76 -18.81
C THR A 241 18.25 -25.77 -18.21
N ASN A 242 17.74 -26.90 -17.68
CA ASN A 242 18.52 -27.89 -16.95
C ASN A 242 19.33 -27.32 -15.76
N GLN A 243 18.90 -26.18 -15.21
CA GLN A 243 19.52 -25.51 -14.07
C GLN A 243 18.96 -25.98 -12.71
N ILE A 244 18.15 -27.06 -12.69
CA ILE A 244 17.55 -27.58 -11.45
C ILE A 244 18.63 -27.92 -10.39
N SER A 245 19.83 -28.37 -10.82
CA SER A 245 20.93 -28.72 -9.93
C SER A 245 21.69 -27.53 -9.33
N GLN A 246 21.46 -26.30 -9.82
CA GLN A 246 22.08 -25.08 -9.27
C GLN A 246 21.26 -24.46 -8.12
N VAL A 247 20.14 -25.10 -7.74
CA VAL A 247 19.35 -24.74 -6.56
C VAL A 247 20.00 -25.39 -5.33
N ASN A 248 21.20 -24.94 -4.97
CA ASN A 248 21.92 -25.36 -3.76
C ASN A 248 22.48 -24.12 -3.04
#